data_AF-A0A3C0P078-F1
#
_entry.id   AF-A0A3C0P078-F1
#
_cell.length_a   1.000
_cell.length_b   1.000
_cell.length_c   1.000
_cell.angle_alpha   90.00
_cell.angle_beta   90.00
_cell.angle_gamma   90.00
#
_symmetry.space_group_name_H-M   'P 1'
#
loop_
_entity.id
_entity.type
_entity.pdbx_description
1 polymer ?
#
loop_
_entity_poly.entity_id
_entity_poly.type
_entity_poly.pdbx_seq_one_letter_code
_entity_poly.pdbx_strand_id
1 'polypeptide(L)'
;MESSTNTVTDVNGNKHSTTVEKKTENGHTTTTKTVTDNGKTTVEKTENGQTTSVTTQKPQDGYYENVPVTVINASDKDIVELYISDSTSDSWGDNLLQDGYVFEQGDEADGLAISFDENTTFDIKVVEDDDEVLEYNGIEMKDINESGVVLTFKGATVNVRLAEFPTDNMEENVA
;
A
#
# COMPACT_ATOMS: atom_id res chain seq x y z
N MET A 1 -10.63 -14.39 -5.44
CA MET A 1 -9.63 -14.06 -4.41
C MET A 1 -9.82 -15.05 -3.28
N GLU A 2 -8.75 -15.73 -2.89
CA GLU A 2 -8.73 -16.63 -1.72
C GLU A 2 -7.93 -15.93 -0.63
N SER A 3 -8.42 -15.91 0.61
CA SER A 3 -7.71 -15.31 1.75
C SER A 3 -7.82 -16.23 2.97
N SER A 4 -6.76 -16.30 3.76
CA SER A 4 -6.68 -17.10 4.97
C SER A 4 -5.80 -16.39 6.00
N THR A 5 -6.27 -16.33 7.25
CA THR A 5 -5.56 -15.67 8.35
C THR A 5 -5.39 -16.62 9.51
N ASN A 6 -4.19 -16.63 10.09
CA ASN A 6 -3.86 -17.33 11.32
C ASN A 6 -3.35 -16.33 12.35
N THR A 7 -3.88 -16.36 13.56
CA THR A 7 -3.47 -15.48 14.65
C THR A 7 -3.12 -16.30 15.89
N VAL A 8 -1.94 -16.06 16.45
CA VAL A 8 -1.41 -16.70 17.65
C VAL A 8 -1.01 -15.62 18.64
N THR A 9 -1.41 -15.77 19.90
CA THR A 9 -0.91 -14.94 21.00
C THR A 9 0.09 -15.77 21.80
N ASP A 10 1.29 -15.25 22.02
CA ASP A 10 2.31 -15.94 22.81
C ASP A 10 2.00 -15.87 24.33
N VAL A 11 2.78 -16.59 25.13
CA VAL A 11 2.64 -16.63 26.60
C VAL A 11 2.88 -15.28 27.28
N ASN A 12 3.46 -14.32 26.58
CA ASN A 12 3.75 -12.96 27.05
C ASN A 12 2.67 -11.95 26.60
N GLY A 13 1.66 -12.40 25.84
CA GLY A 13 0.61 -11.54 25.29
C GLY A 13 0.95 -10.90 23.95
N ASN A 14 2.08 -11.25 23.32
CA ASN A 14 2.43 -10.73 22.00
C ASN A 14 1.56 -11.38 20.93
N LYS A 15 0.98 -10.56 20.04
CA LYS A 15 0.18 -11.03 18.92
C LYS A 15 1.08 -11.29 17.70
N HIS A 16 0.92 -12.47 17.12
CA HIS A 16 1.54 -12.93 15.89
C HIS A 16 0.41 -13.25 14.91
N SER A 17 0.35 -12.57 13.77
CA SER A 17 -0.64 -12.83 12.74
C SER A 17 0.03 -13.15 11.42
N THR A 18 -0.56 -14.05 10.64
CA THR A 18 -0.16 -14.35 9.28
C THR A 18 -1.40 -14.45 8.41
N THR A 19 -1.52 -13.56 7.43
CA THR A 19 -2.54 -13.59 6.39
C THR A 19 -1.89 -13.98 5.07
N VAL A 20 -2.51 -14.88 4.31
CA VAL A 20 -2.11 -15.23 2.95
C VAL A 20 -3.30 -15.01 2.03
N GLU A 21 -3.11 -14.17 1.04
CA GLU A 21 -4.06 -13.83 0.00
C GLU A 21 -3.56 -14.28 -1.35
N LYS A 22 -4.45 -14.82 -2.17
CA LYS A 22 -4.16 -15.26 -3.52
C LYS A 22 -5.16 -14.66 -4.49
N LYS A 23 -4.67 -13.88 -5.44
CA LYS A 23 -5.41 -13.31 -6.55
C LYS A 23 -4.94 -13.98 -7.85
N THR A 24 -5.88 -14.35 -8.72
CA THR A 24 -5.57 -14.83 -10.05
C THR A 24 -6.39 -14.03 -11.05
N GLU A 25 -5.72 -13.34 -11.96
CA GLU A 25 -6.32 -12.46 -12.96
C GLU A 25 -5.60 -12.66 -14.29
N ASN A 26 -6.35 -12.85 -15.38
CA ASN A 26 -5.81 -13.09 -16.74
C ASN A 26 -4.74 -14.20 -16.85
N GLY A 27 -4.82 -15.22 -15.98
CA GLY A 27 -3.84 -16.33 -15.92
C GLY A 27 -2.59 -16.02 -15.10
N HIS A 28 -2.45 -14.79 -14.62
CA HIS A 28 -1.41 -14.37 -13.69
C HIS A 28 -1.85 -14.62 -12.25
N THR A 29 -0.98 -15.20 -11.42
CA THR A 29 -1.28 -15.46 -10.00
C THR A 29 -0.33 -14.66 -9.12
N THR A 30 -0.95 -13.93 -8.21
CA THR A 30 -0.30 -13.11 -7.19
C THR A 30 -0.64 -13.68 -5.83
N THR A 31 0.39 -13.95 -5.03
CA THR A 31 0.25 -14.37 -3.63
C THR A 31 0.83 -13.30 -2.73
N THR A 32 0.03 -12.75 -1.83
CA THR A 32 0.45 -11.79 -0.81
C THR A 32 0.43 -12.47 0.55
N LYS A 33 1.53 -12.42 1.29
CA LYS A 33 1.64 -12.95 2.65
C LYS A 33 1.99 -11.83 3.60
N THR A 34 1.09 -11.50 4.52
CA THR A 34 1.26 -10.47 5.54
C THR A 34 1.55 -11.15 6.87
N VAL A 35 2.71 -10.90 7.47
CA VAL A 35 3.11 -11.41 8.79
C VAL A 35 3.24 -10.23 9.75
N THR A 36 2.46 -10.19 10.82
CA THR A 36 2.57 -9.17 11.86
C THR A 36 3.05 -9.78 13.15
N ASP A 37 4.24 -9.39 13.59
CA ASP A 37 4.87 -9.83 14.84
C ASP A 37 5.16 -8.62 15.73
N ASN A 38 4.42 -8.48 16.83
CA ASN A 38 4.65 -7.44 17.85
C ASN A 38 4.81 -6.01 17.27
N GLY A 39 3.89 -5.61 16.39
CA GLY A 39 3.88 -4.30 15.73
C GLY A 39 4.81 -4.19 14.51
N LYS A 40 5.53 -5.25 14.15
CA LYS A 40 6.28 -5.32 12.89
C LYS A 40 5.48 -6.11 11.87
N THR A 41 5.07 -5.50 10.78
CA THR A 41 4.36 -6.12 9.68
C THR A 41 5.31 -6.35 8.51
N THR A 42 5.35 -7.56 7.97
CA THR A 42 6.10 -7.91 6.75
C THR A 42 5.11 -8.39 5.71
N VAL A 43 5.05 -7.71 4.56
CA VAL A 43 4.24 -8.13 3.41
C VAL A 43 5.18 -8.72 2.36
N GLU A 44 5.00 -10.00 2.05
CA GLU A 44 5.71 -10.72 1.00
C GLU A 44 4.76 -10.93 -0.19
N LYS A 45 4.99 -10.27 -1.31
CA LYS A 45 4.24 -10.48 -2.55
C LYS A 45 5.04 -11.35 -3.49
N THR A 46 4.42 -12.38 -4.05
CA THR A 46 5.02 -13.24 -5.08
C THR A 46 4.16 -13.22 -6.34
N GLU A 47 4.78 -12.85 -7.46
CA GLU A 47 4.13 -12.65 -8.74
C GLU A 47 4.99 -13.31 -9.84
N ASN A 48 4.44 -14.28 -10.59
CA ASN A 48 5.19 -15.11 -11.56
C ASN A 48 6.49 -15.74 -11.01
N GLY A 49 6.57 -15.98 -9.71
CA GLY A 49 7.74 -16.54 -9.04
C GLY A 49 8.81 -15.51 -8.65
N GLN A 50 8.59 -14.22 -8.90
CA GLN A 50 9.38 -13.12 -8.33
C GLN A 50 8.75 -12.67 -7.02
N THR A 51 9.54 -12.63 -5.95
CA THR A 51 9.09 -12.23 -4.61
C THR A 51 9.66 -10.87 -4.21
N THR A 52 8.81 -9.97 -3.75
CA THR A 52 9.18 -8.71 -3.08
C THR A 52 8.68 -8.76 -1.64
N SER A 53 9.50 -8.31 -0.68
CA SER A 53 9.14 -8.26 0.73
C SER A 53 9.35 -6.86 1.27
N VAL A 54 8.30 -6.25 1.83
CA VAL A 54 8.37 -4.96 2.52
C VAL A 54 8.08 -5.18 3.99
N THR A 55 8.85 -4.52 4.86
CA THR A 55 8.71 -4.63 6.32
C THR A 55 8.39 -3.26 6.88
N THR A 56 7.18 -3.11 7.39
CA THR A 56 6.67 -1.94 8.09
C THR A 56 6.79 -2.19 9.59
N GLN A 57 7.18 -1.17 10.34
CA GLN A 57 7.17 -1.23 11.80
C GLN A 57 6.23 -0.16 12.32
N LYS A 58 5.47 -0.51 13.35
CA LYS A 58 4.69 0.43 14.16
C LYS A 58 5.60 1.60 14.55
N PRO A 59 5.11 2.85 14.51
CA PRO A 59 5.94 4.02 14.68
C PRO A 59 6.73 3.98 15.98
N GLN A 60 8.05 4.10 15.85
CA GLN A 60 8.92 4.47 16.94
C GLN A 60 9.06 5.99 16.87
N ASP A 61 8.59 6.72 17.89
CA ASP A 61 8.63 8.19 17.92
C ASP A 61 7.75 8.91 16.88
N GLY A 62 6.66 8.28 16.44
CA GLY A 62 5.72 8.87 15.47
C GLY A 62 6.14 8.73 14.01
N TYR A 63 7.26 8.07 13.71
CA TYR A 63 7.74 7.87 12.34
C TYR A 63 7.41 6.46 11.81
N TYR A 64 6.74 6.39 10.66
CA TYR A 64 6.42 5.16 9.95
C TYR A 64 7.46 4.88 8.87
N GLU A 65 8.01 3.66 8.86
CA GLU A 65 8.95 3.21 7.85
C GLU A 65 8.32 2.18 6.92
N ASN A 66 8.54 2.33 5.62
CA ASN A 66 8.13 1.38 4.57
C ASN A 66 6.64 1.01 4.64
N VAL A 67 5.77 1.99 4.76
CA VAL A 67 4.32 1.80 4.69
C VAL A 67 3.94 1.36 3.28
N PRO A 68 3.27 0.20 3.09
CA PRO A 68 2.92 -0.29 1.77
C PRO A 68 1.90 0.63 1.10
N VAL A 69 2.10 0.86 -0.19
CA VAL A 69 1.17 1.58 -1.05
C VAL A 69 0.77 0.67 -2.20
N THR A 70 -0.52 0.38 -2.29
CA THR A 70 -1.12 -0.21 -3.48
C THR A 70 -1.69 0.92 -4.32
N VAL A 71 -1.38 0.93 -5.61
CA VAL A 71 -1.91 1.90 -6.58
C VAL A 71 -2.77 1.18 -7.60
N ILE A 72 -3.90 1.79 -7.95
CA ILE A 72 -4.82 1.29 -8.97
C ILE A 72 -5.05 2.42 -9.97
N ASN A 73 -4.71 2.17 -11.24
CA ASN A 73 -5.06 3.07 -12.32
C ASN A 73 -6.48 2.78 -12.80
N ALA A 74 -7.47 3.48 -12.24
CA ALA A 74 -8.86 3.41 -12.70
C ALA A 74 -9.26 4.62 -13.57
N SER A 75 -8.28 5.33 -14.16
CA SER A 75 -8.51 6.36 -15.16
C SER A 75 -8.72 5.74 -16.56
N ASP A 76 -8.87 6.59 -17.57
CA ASP A 76 -8.88 6.22 -18.99
C ASP A 76 -7.56 6.53 -19.70
N LYS A 77 -6.48 6.74 -18.92
CA LYS A 77 -5.16 7.17 -19.36
C LYS A 77 -4.07 6.30 -18.75
N ASP A 78 -2.99 6.11 -19.48
CA ASP A 78 -1.83 5.39 -18.97
C ASP A 78 -0.97 6.34 -18.14
N ILE A 79 -0.43 5.84 -17.02
CA ILE A 79 0.42 6.62 -16.12
C ILE A 79 1.88 6.23 -16.39
N VAL A 80 2.74 7.23 -16.64
CA VAL A 80 4.17 7.02 -16.94
C VAL A 80 5.08 7.45 -15.79
N GLU A 81 4.63 8.35 -14.92
CA GLU A 81 5.35 8.71 -13.70
C GLU A 81 4.40 8.87 -12.50
N LEU A 82 4.84 8.42 -11.34
CA LEU A 82 4.14 8.56 -10.07
C LEU A 82 5.09 9.07 -8.99
N TYR A 83 4.68 10.10 -8.27
CA TYR A 83 5.42 10.68 -7.16
C TYR A 83 4.52 10.86 -5.95
N ILE A 84 5.07 10.61 -4.76
CA ILE A 84 4.41 10.87 -3.48
C ILE A 84 5.42 11.61 -2.60
N SER A 85 5.04 12.79 -2.11
CA SER A 85 5.90 13.61 -1.25
C SER A 85 5.12 14.19 -0.07
N ASP A 86 5.83 14.54 0.99
CA ASP A 86 5.28 15.41 2.05
C ASP A 86 4.82 16.73 1.41
N SER A 87 3.61 17.21 1.75
CA SER A 87 3.07 18.48 1.24
C SER A 87 3.91 19.71 1.63
N THR A 88 4.80 19.57 2.61
CA THR A 88 5.75 20.61 3.03
C THR A 88 7.10 20.52 2.29
N SER A 89 7.31 19.48 1.48
CA SER A 89 8.52 19.30 0.68
C SER A 89 8.53 20.23 -0.52
N ASP A 90 9.67 20.87 -0.77
CA ASP A 90 9.92 21.63 -2.01
C ASP A 90 10.35 20.71 -3.18
N SER A 91 10.34 19.38 -3.00
CA SER A 91 10.76 18.41 -4.01
C SER A 91 9.90 17.14 -4.01
N TRP A 92 9.66 16.60 -5.21
CA TRP A 92 8.85 15.38 -5.42
C TRP A 92 9.59 14.06 -5.14
N GLY A 93 10.93 14.09 -5.09
CA GLY A 93 11.75 12.88 -5.00
C GLY A 93 11.82 12.09 -6.31
N ASP A 94 12.05 10.78 -6.19
CA ASP A 94 12.20 9.85 -7.31
C ASP A 94 10.85 9.38 -7.85
N ASN A 95 10.81 9.01 -9.14
CA ASN A 95 9.65 8.32 -9.72
C ASN A 95 9.49 6.96 -9.03
N LEU A 96 8.28 6.67 -8.55
CA LEU A 96 7.93 5.42 -7.90
C LEU A 96 7.68 4.30 -8.91
N LEU A 97 7.43 4.62 -10.18
CA LEU A 97 7.41 3.63 -11.26
C LEU A 97 8.83 3.35 -11.73
N GLN A 98 9.07 2.09 -12.12
CA GLN A 98 10.35 1.72 -12.74
C GLN A 98 10.54 2.48 -14.06
N ASP A 99 11.78 2.83 -14.39
CA ASP A 99 12.09 3.53 -15.64
C ASP A 99 11.57 2.75 -16.86
N GLY A 100 10.82 3.44 -17.72
CA GLY A 100 10.17 2.84 -18.90
C GLY A 100 8.97 1.92 -18.61
N TYR A 101 8.54 1.79 -17.35
CA TYR A 101 7.30 1.10 -17.01
C TYR A 101 6.11 2.02 -17.27
N VAL A 102 5.13 1.52 -18.03
CA VAL A 102 3.85 2.19 -18.26
C VAL A 102 2.82 1.47 -17.39
N PHE A 103 2.11 2.23 -16.57
CA PHE A 103 1.07 1.74 -15.70
C PHE A 103 -0.28 1.92 -16.40
N GLU A 104 -0.70 0.87 -17.12
CA GLU A 104 -1.80 0.93 -18.09
C GLU A 104 -3.15 1.14 -17.40
N GLN A 105 -4.15 1.57 -18.17
CA GLN A 105 -5.53 1.58 -17.70
C GLN A 105 -5.95 0.23 -17.10
N GLY A 106 -6.44 0.27 -15.86
CA GLY A 106 -6.93 -0.88 -15.12
C GLY A 106 -5.84 -1.62 -14.34
N ASP A 107 -4.57 -1.24 -14.50
CA ASP A 107 -3.47 -1.87 -13.78
C ASP A 107 -3.55 -1.60 -12.28
N GLU A 108 -3.05 -2.57 -11.53
CA GLU A 108 -2.86 -2.53 -10.08
C GLU A 108 -1.41 -2.87 -9.80
N ALA A 109 -0.70 -1.97 -9.11
CA ALA A 109 0.67 -2.19 -8.68
C ALA A 109 0.75 -2.17 -7.16
N ASP A 110 1.46 -3.17 -6.63
CA ASP A 110 1.81 -3.28 -5.23
C ASP A 110 3.33 -3.27 -5.09
N GLY A 111 3.82 -3.13 -3.85
CA GLY A 111 5.24 -3.16 -3.54
C GLY A 111 5.91 -1.79 -3.57
N LEU A 112 5.12 -0.73 -3.80
CA LEU A 112 5.53 0.62 -3.45
C LEU A 112 5.51 0.78 -1.93
N ALA A 113 6.43 1.58 -1.42
CA ALA A 113 6.48 1.89 0.00
C ALA A 113 6.92 3.34 0.20
N ILE A 114 6.36 3.97 1.22
CA ILE A 114 6.68 5.35 1.62
C ILE A 114 7.01 5.39 3.11
N SER A 115 7.75 6.41 3.55
CA SER A 115 8.07 6.61 4.97
C SER A 115 7.78 8.05 5.36
N PHE A 116 7.20 8.26 6.55
CA PHE A 116 6.63 9.55 6.94
C PHE A 116 6.32 9.65 8.44
N ASP A 117 6.13 10.88 8.93
CA ASP A 117 5.68 11.13 10.30
C ASP A 117 4.15 10.98 10.42
N GLU A 118 3.66 10.61 11.61
CA GLU A 118 2.25 10.29 11.89
C GLU A 118 1.25 11.44 11.62
N ASN A 119 1.76 12.66 11.40
CA ASN A 119 0.97 13.85 11.09
C ASN A 119 1.27 14.43 9.69
N THR A 120 2.02 13.73 8.86
CA THR A 120 2.34 14.17 7.50
C THR A 120 1.07 14.23 6.65
N THR A 121 0.92 15.30 5.89
CA THR A 121 0.03 15.39 4.73
C THR A 121 0.83 15.16 3.47
N PHE A 122 0.24 14.52 2.47
CA PHE A 122 0.93 14.14 1.25
C PHE A 122 0.37 14.87 0.05
N ASP A 123 1.26 15.17 -0.86
CA ASP A 123 0.94 15.54 -2.22
C ASP A 123 1.36 14.40 -3.15
N ILE A 124 0.56 14.16 -4.18
CA ILE A 124 0.78 13.12 -5.18
C ILE A 124 0.80 13.79 -6.54
N LYS A 125 1.80 13.44 -7.35
CA LYS A 125 1.87 13.87 -8.76
C LYS A 125 1.87 12.64 -9.66
N VAL A 126 1.06 12.72 -10.69
CA VAL A 126 0.95 11.73 -11.76
C VAL A 126 1.26 12.43 -13.08
N VAL A 127 2.06 11.79 -13.93
CA VAL A 127 2.27 12.20 -15.33
C VAL A 127 1.64 11.13 -16.22
N GLU A 128 0.71 11.55 -17.07
CA GLU A 128 0.02 10.69 -18.04
C GLU A 128 0.83 10.55 -19.33
N ASP A 129 0.47 9.58 -20.17
CA ASP A 129 1.17 9.25 -21.42
C ASP A 129 1.17 10.37 -22.48
N ASP A 130 0.28 11.36 -22.33
CA ASP A 130 0.19 12.55 -23.18
C ASP A 130 0.83 13.80 -22.57
N ASP A 131 1.69 13.63 -21.56
CA ASP A 131 2.37 14.67 -20.79
C ASP A 131 1.41 15.53 -19.92
N GLU A 132 0.14 15.15 -19.74
CA GLU A 132 -0.74 15.77 -18.76
C GLU A 132 -0.24 15.49 -17.34
N VAL A 133 -0.22 16.54 -16.51
CA VAL A 133 0.24 16.46 -15.11
C VAL A 133 -0.96 16.68 -14.20
N LEU A 134 -1.21 15.68 -13.34
CA LEU A 134 -2.23 15.74 -12.31
C LEU A 134 -1.56 15.79 -10.93
N GLU A 135 -1.97 16.76 -10.11
CA GLU A 135 -1.51 16.91 -8.74
C GLU A 135 -2.68 16.80 -7.77
N TYR A 136 -2.52 15.97 -6.74
CA TYR A 136 -3.48 15.76 -5.67
C TYR A 136 -2.85 16.19 -4.35
N ASN A 137 -3.35 17.26 -3.75
CA ASN A 137 -2.68 17.93 -2.63
C ASN A 137 -3.43 17.74 -1.31
N GLY A 138 -2.68 17.71 -0.21
CA GLY A 138 -3.22 17.72 1.15
C GLY A 138 -3.95 16.43 1.55
N ILE A 139 -3.45 15.28 1.09
CA ILE A 139 -4.00 13.97 1.45
C ILE A 139 -3.58 13.64 2.89
N GLU A 140 -4.56 13.57 3.79
CA GLU A 140 -4.34 13.21 5.19
C GLU A 140 -4.23 11.70 5.36
N MET A 141 -3.17 11.22 6.01
CA MET A 141 -2.93 9.80 6.27
C MET A 141 -3.48 9.28 7.59
N LYS A 142 -4.23 10.08 8.33
CA LYS A 142 -4.70 9.76 9.69
C LYS A 142 -5.47 8.44 9.86
N ASP A 143 -5.88 7.83 8.76
CA ASP A 143 -6.53 6.54 8.77
C ASP A 143 -5.55 5.37 8.62
N ILE A 144 -4.31 5.59 8.14
CA ILE A 144 -3.33 4.54 7.81
C ILE A 144 -2.83 3.83 9.05
N ASN A 145 -2.88 2.51 8.96
CA ASN A 145 -2.24 1.62 9.92
C ASN A 145 -1.09 0.86 9.25
N GLU A 146 -0.40 0.01 10.01
CA GLU A 146 0.70 -0.85 9.53
C GLU A 146 0.38 -1.75 8.33
N SER A 147 -0.89 -1.82 7.92
CA SER A 147 -1.37 -2.49 6.71
C SER A 147 -1.13 -1.69 5.42
N GLY A 148 -0.91 -0.38 5.50
CA GLY A 148 -0.72 0.47 4.33
C GLY A 148 -2.00 1.07 3.78
N VAL A 149 -1.93 1.51 2.52
CA VAL A 149 -2.95 2.34 1.86
C VAL A 149 -3.17 1.89 0.42
N VAL A 150 -4.40 2.03 -0.05
CA VAL A 150 -4.80 1.85 -1.44
C VAL A 150 -5.16 3.21 -2.03
N LEU A 151 -4.46 3.58 -3.11
CA LEU A 151 -4.70 4.77 -3.91
C LEU A 151 -5.37 4.37 -5.23
N THR A 152 -6.54 4.92 -5.53
CA THR A 152 -7.24 4.67 -6.79
C THR A 152 -7.37 5.96 -7.59
N PHE A 153 -6.61 6.06 -8.66
CA PHE A 153 -6.63 7.19 -9.59
C PHE A 153 -7.82 7.10 -10.53
N LYS A 154 -8.56 8.19 -10.70
CA LYS A 154 -9.74 8.32 -11.57
C LYS A 154 -9.69 9.66 -12.30
N GLY A 155 -8.65 9.85 -13.10
CA GLY A 155 -8.33 11.14 -13.72
C GLY A 155 -8.10 12.20 -12.63
N ALA A 156 -8.79 13.33 -12.71
CA ALA A 156 -8.64 14.45 -11.76
C ALA A 156 -9.00 14.16 -10.28
N THR A 157 -9.34 12.92 -9.92
CA THR A 157 -9.59 12.52 -8.52
C THR A 157 -8.78 11.30 -8.12
N VAL A 158 -8.33 11.26 -6.86
CA VAL A 158 -7.75 10.08 -6.22
C VAL A 158 -8.62 9.66 -5.04
N ASN A 159 -8.95 8.38 -4.95
CA ASN A 159 -9.60 7.81 -3.77
C ASN A 159 -8.53 7.17 -2.90
N VAL A 160 -8.56 7.50 -1.60
CA VAL A 160 -7.65 6.95 -0.61
C VAL A 160 -8.46 6.04 0.30
N ARG A 161 -8.03 4.79 0.44
CA ARG A 161 -8.63 3.81 1.34
C ARG A 161 -7.53 3.13 2.14
N LEU A 162 -7.90 2.66 3.32
CA LEU A 162 -7.01 1.75 4.02
C LEU A 162 -6.81 0.49 3.20
N ALA A 163 -5.59 -0.04 3.24
CA ALA A 163 -5.41 -1.44 2.92
C ALA A 163 -6.23 -2.23 3.94
N GLU A 164 -7.39 -2.71 3.52
CA GLU A 164 -8.19 -3.67 4.27
C GLU A 164 -7.44 -5.01 4.22
N PHE A 165 -6.31 -5.12 4.92
CA PHE A 165 -5.94 -6.44 5.40
C PHE A 165 -7.01 -6.81 6.42
N PRO A 166 -7.59 -8.02 6.35
CA PRO A 166 -8.63 -8.41 7.29
C PRO A 166 -8.09 -8.35 8.71
N THR A 167 -8.33 -7.24 9.40
CA THR A 167 -8.53 -7.25 10.83
C THR A 167 -9.86 -7.94 10.99
N ASP A 168 -9.82 -9.25 11.20
CA ASP A 168 -10.98 -9.98 11.70
C ASP A 168 -11.49 -9.17 12.90
N ASN A 169 -12.68 -8.61 12.74
CA ASN A 169 -13.38 -7.95 13.82
C ASN A 169 -13.38 -8.96 14.96
N MET A 170 -12.73 -8.62 16.08
CA MET A 170 -13.03 -9.29 17.33
C MET A 170 -14.48 -8.95 17.67
N GLU A 171 -15.44 -9.65 17.07
CA GLU A 171 -16.66 -9.96 17.77
C GLU A 171 -16.26 -10.86 18.93
N GLU A 172 -16.15 -10.19 20.07
CA GLU A 172 -16.15 -10.75 21.40
C GLU A 172 -17.36 -11.69 21.52
N ASN A 173 -17.20 -12.96 21.15
CA ASN A 173 -18.15 -14.00 21.51
C ASN A 173 -17.98 -14.28 23.01
N VAL A 174 -18.55 -13.40 23.82
CA VAL A 174 -18.98 -13.73 25.18
C VAL A 174 -20.31 -14.48 25.04
N ALA A 175 -20.26 -15.80 25.23
CA ALA A 175 -21.37 -16.61 25.71
C ALA A 175 -20.82 -17.86 26.43
#